data_AF-A0A975RQX1-F1
#
_entry.id   AF-A0A975RQX1-F1
#
_cell.length_a   1.000
_cell.length_b   1.000
_cell.length_c   1.000
_cell.angle_alpha   90.00
_cell.angle_beta   90.00
_cell.angle_gamma   90.00
#
_symmetry.space_group_name_H-M   'P 1'
#
loop_
_entity.id
_entity.type
_entity.pdbx_description
1 polymer ?
#
loop_
_entity_poly.entity_id
_entity_poly.type
_entity_poly.pdbx_seq_one_letter_code
_entity_poly.pdbx_strand_id
1 'polypeptide(L)'
;MVSRSRLKSLLTGLALYTMAAAMVGYFGVNAYTGKYGLNARQELDQEIIALTSELARLKRERAEGEQRVSLLRSDRVDPDMLDERARYQLDYANPRDLVRTVHPK
;
A
#
# COMPACT_ATOMS: atom_id res chain seq x y z
N MET A 1 34.10 10.78 -68.74
CA MET A 1 33.11 11.53 -67.92
C MET A 1 32.22 10.57 -67.10
N VAL A 2 32.79 9.69 -66.25
CA VAL A 2 32.01 8.68 -65.48
C VAL A 2 32.48 8.52 -64.02
N SER A 3 33.50 9.27 -63.57
CA SER A 3 34.00 9.19 -62.18
C SER A 3 33.03 9.82 -61.16
N ARG A 4 32.32 10.89 -61.54
CA ARG A 4 31.45 11.63 -60.62
C ARG A 4 30.20 10.85 -60.19
N SER A 5 29.68 9.91 -61.00
CA SER A 5 28.46 9.15 -60.64
C SER A 5 28.74 8.07 -59.60
N ARG A 6 29.90 7.38 -59.70
CA ARG A 6 30.30 6.36 -58.72
C ARG A 6 30.61 6.98 -57.36
N LEU A 7 31.28 8.14 -57.33
CA LEU A 7 31.56 8.86 -56.09
C LEU A 7 30.28 9.34 -55.39
N LYS A 8 29.31 9.86 -56.16
CA LYS A 8 28.00 10.24 -55.63
C LYS A 8 27.27 9.04 -55.03
N SER A 9 27.24 7.90 -55.72
CA SER A 9 26.60 6.68 -55.21
C SER A 9 27.25 6.16 -53.92
N LEU A 10 28.58 6.17 -53.83
CA LEU A 10 29.29 5.81 -52.60
C LEU A 10 29.00 6.79 -51.45
N LEU A 11 28.99 8.10 -51.72
CA LEU A 11 28.65 9.11 -50.73
C LEU A 11 27.20 8.98 -50.24
N THR A 12 26.25 8.68 -51.13
CA THR A 12 24.85 8.45 -50.74
C THR A 12 24.71 7.19 -49.88
N GLY A 13 25.41 6.11 -50.22
CA GLY A 13 25.45 4.90 -49.40
C GLY A 13 26.02 5.16 -48.01
N LEU A 14 27.18 5.83 -47.93
CA LEU A 14 27.79 6.21 -46.66
C LEU A 14 26.83 7.07 -45.83
N ALA A 15 26.26 8.12 -46.42
CA ALA A 15 25.31 9.00 -45.75
C ALA A 15 24.09 8.24 -45.20
N LEU A 16 23.56 7.28 -45.96
CA LEU A 16 22.45 6.44 -45.52
C LEU A 16 22.82 5.61 -44.28
N TYR A 17 23.98 4.95 -44.29
CA TYR A 17 24.43 4.15 -43.16
C TYR A 17 24.74 5.00 -41.93
N THR A 18 25.35 6.18 -42.10
CA THR A 18 25.62 7.09 -40.98
C THR A 18 24.31 7.60 -40.37
N MET A 19 23.31 7.93 -41.19
CA MET A 19 22.00 8.37 -40.73
C MET A 19 21.25 7.25 -39.99
N ALA A 20 21.32 6.02 -40.51
CA ALA A 20 20.75 4.84 -39.82
C ALA A 20 21.43 4.61 -38.46
N ALA A 21 22.76 4.66 -38.39
CA ALA A 21 23.51 4.53 -37.15
C ALA A 21 23.15 5.64 -36.14
N ALA A 22 23.01 6.89 -36.60
CA ALA A 22 22.60 8.01 -35.77
C ALA A 22 21.17 7.82 -35.21
N MET A 23 20.22 7.34 -36.02
CA MET A 23 18.88 7.01 -35.54
C MET A 23 18.91 5.90 -34.49
N VAL A 24 19.62 4.80 -34.76
CA VAL A 24 19.73 3.68 -33.79
C VAL A 24 20.37 4.15 -32.48
N GLY A 25 21.42 4.96 -32.54
CA GLY A 25 22.06 5.55 -31.37
C GLY A 25 21.10 6.46 -30.59
N TYR A 26 20.39 7.35 -31.28
CA TYR A 26 19.42 8.25 -30.64
C TYR A 26 18.30 7.47 -29.94
N PHE A 27 17.71 6.48 -30.62
CA PHE A 27 16.66 5.65 -30.02
C PHE A 27 17.20 4.76 -28.90
N GLY A 28 18.43 4.23 -29.01
CA GLY A 28 19.08 3.46 -27.96
C GLY A 28 19.29 4.27 -26.68
N VAL A 29 19.82 5.50 -26.79
CA VAL A 29 19.99 6.40 -25.65
C VAL A 29 18.64 6.80 -25.05
N ASN A 30 17.65 7.13 -25.88
CA ASN A 30 16.30 7.45 -25.40
C ASN A 30 15.60 6.25 -24.73
N ALA A 31 15.87 5.02 -25.17
CA ALA A 31 15.33 3.82 -24.52
C ALA A 31 15.94 3.59 -23.12
N TYR A 32 17.18 4.03 -22.90
CA TYR A 32 17.84 3.92 -21.60
C TYR A 32 17.47 5.08 -20.64
N THR A 33 17.42 6.31 -21.16
CA THR A 33 17.25 7.55 -20.37
C THR A 33 15.81 8.06 -20.34
N GLY A 34 14.93 7.56 -21.21
CA GLY A 34 13.55 8.04 -21.31
C GLY A 34 12.68 7.66 -20.11
N LYS A 35 11.59 8.40 -19.90
CA LYS A 35 10.63 8.19 -18.79
C LYS A 35 9.89 6.84 -18.81
N TYR A 36 10.01 6.07 -19.90
CA TYR A 36 9.50 4.71 -20.06
C TYR A 36 10.63 3.69 -20.29
N GLY A 37 11.88 4.12 -20.12
CA GLY A 37 13.06 3.27 -20.22
C GLY A 37 13.17 2.32 -19.05
N LEU A 38 14.10 1.37 -19.15
CA LEU A 38 14.29 0.30 -18.16
C LEU A 38 14.51 0.83 -16.72
N ASN A 39 15.11 2.02 -16.59
CA ASN A 39 15.38 2.65 -15.29
C ASN A 39 14.12 3.20 -14.60
N ALA A 40 13.15 3.71 -15.35
CA ALA A 40 11.91 4.26 -14.77
C ALA A 40 11.04 3.15 -14.14
N ARG A 41 11.19 1.91 -14.60
CA ARG A 41 10.50 0.75 -14.04
C ARG A 41 10.95 0.45 -12.62
N GLN A 42 12.25 0.60 -12.34
CA GLN A 42 12.81 0.28 -11.04
C GLN A 42 12.32 1.23 -9.95
N GLU A 43 12.22 2.53 -10.24
CA GLU A 43 11.71 3.53 -9.30
C GLU A 43 10.21 3.29 -9.00
N LEU A 44 9.42 3.02 -10.04
CA LEU A 44 8.01 2.67 -9.89
C LEU A 44 7.81 1.37 -9.10
N ASP A 45 8.61 0.34 -9.35
CA ASP A 45 8.53 -0.92 -8.61
C ASP A 45 8.87 -0.71 -7.12
N GLN A 46 9.85 0.15 -6.81
CA GLN A 46 10.17 0.53 -5.43
C GLN A 46 9.02 1.30 -4.77
N GLU A 47 8.41 2.24 -5.48
CA GLU A 47 7.26 3.01 -4.99
C GLU A 47 6.05 2.09 -4.74
N ILE A 48 5.79 1.14 -5.63
CA ILE A 48 4.74 0.13 -5.46
C ILE A 48 4.99 -0.70 -4.20
N ILE A 49 6.22 -1.16 -3.98
CA ILE A 49 6.58 -1.94 -2.79
C ILE A 49 6.36 -1.10 -1.52
N ALA A 50 6.81 0.16 -1.51
CA ALA A 50 6.64 1.06 -0.38
C ALA A 50 5.16 1.28 -0.06
N LEU A 51 4.34 1.68 -1.05
CA LEU A 51 2.91 1.92 -0.89
C LEU A 51 2.15 0.66 -0.47
N THR A 52 2.51 -0.50 -1.02
CA THR A 52 1.88 -1.77 -0.65
C THR A 52 2.18 -2.14 0.81
N SER A 53 3.42 -1.91 1.26
CA SER A 53 3.81 -2.15 2.65
C SER A 53 3.07 -1.21 3.62
N GLU A 54 2.91 0.05 3.25
CA GLU A 54 2.19 1.04 4.04
C GLU A 54 0.70 0.72 4.12
N LEU A 55 0.09 0.34 3.01
CA LEU A 55 -1.30 -0.12 2.96
C LEU A 55 -1.51 -1.33 3.87
N ALA A 56 -0.59 -2.31 3.85
CA ALA A 56 -0.67 -3.47 4.73
C ALA A 56 -0.58 -3.08 6.21
N ARG A 57 0.28 -2.11 6.57
CA ARG A 57 0.36 -1.57 7.93
C ARG A 57 -0.95 -0.89 8.34
N LEU A 58 -1.45 0.03 7.53
CA LEU A 58 -2.69 0.78 7.80
C LEU A 58 -3.90 -0.14 7.92
N LYS A 59 -3.98 -1.20 7.10
CA LYS A 59 -5.04 -2.21 7.22
C LYS A 59 -5.00 -2.93 8.56
N ARG A 60 -3.81 -3.26 9.08
CA ARG A 60 -3.67 -3.87 10.42
C ARG A 60 -4.12 -2.92 11.52
N GLU A 61 -3.67 -1.67 11.48
CA GLU A 61 -4.08 -0.64 12.44
C GLU A 61 -5.60 -0.42 12.44
N ARG A 62 -6.20 -0.37 11.25
CA ARG A 62 -7.64 -0.26 11.08
C ARG A 62 -8.36 -1.48 11.66
N ALA A 63 -7.87 -2.71 11.42
CA ALA A 63 -8.47 -3.92 11.98
C ALA A 63 -8.40 -3.94 13.52
N GLU A 64 -7.26 -3.56 14.10
CA GLU A 64 -7.12 -3.45 15.57
C GLU A 64 -8.05 -2.38 16.16
N GLY A 65 -8.15 -1.22 15.49
CA GLY A 65 -9.06 -0.15 15.87
C GLY A 65 -10.52 -0.60 15.81
N GLU A 66 -10.92 -1.29 14.74
CA GLU A 66 -12.26 -1.84 14.60
C GLU A 66 -12.58 -2.88 15.66
N GLN A 67 -11.62 -3.73 16.02
CA GLN A 67 -11.80 -4.68 17.12
C GLN A 67 -12.04 -3.93 18.44
N ARG A 68 -11.23 -2.91 18.76
CA ARG A 68 -11.43 -2.10 19.98
C ARG A 68 -12.78 -1.38 19.98
N VAL A 69 -13.16 -0.77 18.85
CA VAL A 69 -14.47 -0.12 18.71
C VAL A 69 -15.60 -1.14 18.88
N SER A 70 -15.46 -2.35 18.34
CA SER A 70 -16.46 -3.41 18.49
C SER A 70 -16.62 -3.86 19.95
N LEU A 71 -15.55 -3.83 20.75
CA LEU A 71 -15.58 -4.13 22.18
C LEU A 71 -16.20 -3.01 23.01
N LEU A 72 -16.08 -1.75 22.57
CA LEU A 72 -16.67 -0.57 23.22
C LEU A 72 -18.12 -0.31 22.77
N ARG A 73 -18.60 -1.05 21.79
CA ARG A 73 -19.90 -0.84 21.19
C ARG A 73 -20.99 -1.35 22.15
N SER A 74 -21.72 -0.39 22.71
CA SER A 74 -22.80 -0.57 23.71
C SER A 74 -23.98 -1.42 23.21
N ASP A 75 -24.11 -1.65 21.91
CA ASP A 75 -25.12 -2.52 21.29
C ASP A 75 -24.93 -4.01 21.62
N ARG A 76 -23.81 -4.39 22.25
CA ARG A 76 -23.53 -5.73 22.78
C ARG A 76 -23.23 -5.79 24.28
N VAL A 77 -23.37 -4.68 25.02
CA VAL A 77 -23.23 -4.73 26.48
C VAL A 77 -24.52 -5.31 27.04
N ASP A 78 -24.42 -6.53 27.58
CA ASP A 78 -25.54 -7.24 28.19
C ASP A 78 -26.10 -6.42 29.36
N PRO A 79 -27.40 -6.05 29.37
CA PRO A 79 -28.04 -5.36 30.48
C PRO A 79 -27.82 -6.07 31.82
N ASP A 80 -27.77 -7.40 31.84
CA ASP A 80 -27.56 -8.17 33.06
C ASP A 80 -26.14 -7.97 33.62
N MET A 81 -25.15 -7.80 32.73
CA MET A 81 -23.77 -7.49 33.16
C MET A 81 -23.63 -6.10 33.75
N LEU A 82 -24.42 -5.13 33.29
CA LEU A 82 -24.49 -3.81 33.89
C LEU A 82 -25.19 -3.84 35.25
N ASP A 83 -26.28 -4.60 35.38
CA ASP A 83 -26.98 -4.78 36.65
C ASP A 83 -26.08 -5.46 37.69
N GLU A 84 -25.37 -6.53 37.32
CA GLU A 84 -24.44 -7.21 38.22
C GLU A 84 -23.29 -6.30 38.67
N ARG A 85 -22.75 -5.47 37.76
CA ARG A 85 -21.71 -4.49 38.11
C ARG A 85 -22.24 -3.37 39.02
N ALA A 86 -23.48 -2.93 38.80
CA ALA A 86 -24.14 -1.94 39.64
C ALA A 86 -24.41 -2.50 41.05
N ARG A 87 -24.91 -3.73 41.16
CA ARG A 87 -25.11 -4.42 42.45
C ARG A 87 -23.81 -4.61 43.20
N TYR A 88 -22.73 -5.01 42.51
CA TYR A 88 -21.40 -5.16 43.12
C TYR A 88 -20.82 -3.83 43.64
N GLN A 89 -20.99 -2.73 42.91
CA GLN A 89 -20.43 -1.43 43.31
C GLN A 89 -21.27 -0.69 44.35
N LEU A 90 -22.58 -0.85 44.31
CA LEU A 90 -23.52 -0.12 45.16
C LEU A 90 -24.02 -0.94 46.36
N ASP A 91 -23.51 -2.18 46.51
CA ASP A 91 -23.96 -3.16 47.51
C ASP A 91 -25.49 -3.35 47.49
N TYR A 92 -26.07 -3.21 46.29
CA TYR A 92 -27.52 -3.15 46.09
C TYR A 92 -28.05 -4.57 45.87
N ALA A 93 -28.79 -5.09 46.84
CA ALA A 93 -29.50 -6.37 46.71
C ALA A 93 -30.96 -6.11 46.27
N ASN A 94 -31.50 -6.96 45.39
CA ASN A 94 -32.92 -6.88 45.05
C ASN A 94 -33.75 -7.14 46.32
N PRO A 95 -34.87 -6.44 46.58
CA PRO A 95 -35.73 -6.71 47.74
C PRO A 95 -36.23 -8.16 47.86
N ARG A 96 -36.16 -8.95 46.77
CA ARG A 96 -36.52 -10.37 46.74
C ARG A 96 -35.32 -11.33 46.88
N ASP A 97 -34.10 -10.82 46.93
CA ASP A 97 -32.89 -11.64 47.09
C ASP A 97 -32.68 -12.02 48.56
N LEU A 98 -32.38 -13.30 48.81
CA LEU A 98 -32.11 -13.82 50.14
C LEU A 98 -30.67 -13.48 50.56
N VAL A 99 -30.50 -12.39 51.33
CA VAL A 99 -29.20 -12.02 51.90
C VAL A 99 -28.93 -12.85 53.15
N ARG A 100 -27.95 -13.76 53.08
CA ARG A 100 -27.44 -14.50 54.24
C ARG A 100 -26.18 -13.81 54.77
N THR A 101 -26.30 -13.09 55.87
CA THR A 101 -25.16 -12.53 56.60
C THR A 101 -24.29 -13.65 57.17
N VAL A 102 -23.05 -13.75 56.69
CA VAL A 102 -22.07 -14.71 57.19
C VAL A 102 -21.23 -14.00 58.24
N HIS A 103 -21.37 -14.38 59.51
CA HIS A 103 -20.51 -13.85 60.57
C HIS A 103 -19.08 -14.35 60.37
N PRO A 104 -18.07 -13.46 60.32
CA PRO A 104 -16.68 -13.87 60.28
C PRO A 104 -16.29 -14.50 61.62
N LYS A 105 -15.50 -15.58 61.56
CA LYS A 105 -14.84 -16.18 62.73
C LYS A 105 -13.59 -15.39 63.10
#